data_AF-A0A0M2JZ80-F1
#
_entry.id   AF-A0A0M2JZ80-F1
#
_cell.length_a   1.000
_cell.length_b   1.000
_cell.length_c   1.000
_cell.angle_alpha   90.00
_cell.angle_beta   90.00
_cell.angle_gamma   90.00
#
_symmetry.space_group_name_H-M   'P 1'
#
loop_
_entity.id
_entity.type
_entity.pdbx_description
1 polymer ?
#
loop_
_entity_poly.entity_id
_entity_poly.type
_entity_poly.pdbx_seq_one_letter_code
_entity_poly.pdbx_strand_id
1 'polypeptide(L)'
;MSDSSARQRLDTPRVSRSLTPRFDVEAVGRVSENIARFLGTGRYLAIQTIIVIVWILLNIGAFAWQWDPYPFILLNLAFSTQAAYAAPLILLAQNRQENRDRVALEEDRRRAEQTKADTEYLARELAALRLAVGEVATRDYLRRELEEIRELISDLRPADRVAEPDPSKADGGDRRSRRS
;
A
#
# COMPACT_ATOMS: atom_id res chain seq x y z
N MET A 1 45.30 -10.18 -44.13
CA MET A 1 45.57 -10.71 -42.77
C MET A 1 46.05 -9.52 -41.96
N SER A 2 45.13 -8.86 -41.24
CA SER A 2 45.03 -8.90 -39.76
C SER A 2 46.20 -8.14 -39.14
N ASP A 3 46.08 -7.03 -38.40
CA ASP A 3 45.29 -6.90 -37.17
C ASP A 3 45.02 -5.45 -36.70
N SER A 4 43.75 -5.15 -36.45
CA SER A 4 43.20 -4.98 -35.10
C SER A 4 44.03 -4.25 -34.02
N SER A 5 44.13 -2.90 -34.00
CA SER A 5 44.47 -2.21 -32.73
C SER A 5 43.97 -0.75 -32.58
N ALA A 6 42.92 -0.34 -33.28
CA ALA A 6 42.36 1.02 -33.17
C ALA A 6 40.95 1.05 -32.56
N ARG A 7 40.72 0.26 -31.51
CA ARG A 7 39.50 0.38 -30.67
C ARG A 7 39.92 0.60 -29.23
N GLN A 8 40.55 1.75 -29.00
CA GLN A 8 40.74 2.30 -27.67
C GLN A 8 39.35 2.61 -27.11
N ARG A 9 38.87 1.69 -26.27
CA ARG A 9 37.57 1.76 -25.60
C ARG A 9 37.53 3.02 -24.74
N LEU A 10 36.80 4.02 -25.24
CA LEU A 10 36.47 5.28 -24.56
C LEU A 10 35.30 5.15 -23.57
N ASP A 11 34.94 3.92 -23.20
CA ASP A 11 33.65 3.60 -22.57
C ASP A 11 33.77 3.20 -21.09
N THR A 12 34.90 3.52 -20.46
CA THR A 12 35.06 3.30 -19.01
C THR A 12 35.19 4.65 -18.34
N PRO A 13 34.12 5.17 -17.69
CA PRO A 13 34.27 6.35 -16.87
C PRO A 13 35.33 6.05 -15.82
N ARG A 14 36.43 6.82 -15.86
CA ARG A 14 37.43 6.85 -14.77
C ARG A 14 36.67 7.23 -13.51
N VAL A 15 36.37 6.24 -12.68
CA VAL A 15 35.95 6.44 -11.29
C VAL A 15 37.11 7.17 -10.61
N SER A 16 37.01 8.50 -10.55
CA SER A 16 37.82 9.30 -9.66
C SER A 16 37.55 8.74 -8.27
N ARG A 17 38.60 8.22 -7.64
CA ARG A 17 38.55 7.73 -6.27
C ARG A 17 38.34 8.97 -5.41
N SER A 18 37.08 9.37 -5.28
CA SER A 18 36.69 10.45 -4.40
C SER A 18 37.07 10.02 -2.99
N LEU A 19 38.09 10.67 -2.44
CA LEU A 19 38.43 10.62 -1.03
C LEU A 19 37.37 11.42 -0.27
N THR A 20 36.12 10.98 -0.33
CA THR A 20 35.15 11.41 0.66
C THR A 20 35.61 10.83 1.99
N PRO A 21 35.76 11.63 3.05
CA PRO A 21 35.87 11.09 4.38
C PRO A 21 34.63 10.22 4.56
N ARG A 22 34.80 8.91 4.74
CA ARG A 22 33.70 8.01 5.11
C ARG A 22 33.32 8.36 6.54
N PHE A 23 32.62 9.48 6.70
CA PHE A 23 31.80 9.72 7.88
C PHE A 23 30.86 8.52 7.96
N ASP A 24 31.00 7.74 9.03
CA ASP A 24 30.24 6.53 9.23
C ASP A 24 28.77 6.91 9.49
N VAL A 25 28.02 7.05 8.40
CA VAL A 25 26.60 7.44 8.38
C VAL A 25 25.78 6.46 9.23
N GLU A 26 26.25 5.22 9.38
CA GLU A 26 25.65 4.19 10.22
C GLU A 26 25.81 4.50 11.72
N ALA A 27 27.00 4.92 12.14
CA ALA A 27 27.29 5.29 13.52
C ALA A 27 26.52 6.55 13.94
N VAL A 28 26.53 7.58 13.09
CA VAL A 28 25.69 8.79 13.26
C VAL A 28 24.22 8.41 13.21
N GLY A 29 23.86 7.45 12.35
CA GLY A 29 22.59 6.74 12.24
C GLY A 29 21.98 6.40 13.61
N ARG A 30 22.70 5.53 14.32
CA ARG A 30 22.32 5.00 15.64
C ARG A 30 22.32 6.06 16.74
N VAL A 31 23.29 6.97 16.73
CA VAL A 31 23.37 8.06 17.72
C VAL A 31 22.18 9.01 17.58
N SER A 32 21.83 9.40 16.36
CA SER A 32 20.67 10.27 16.13
C SER A 32 19.35 9.59 16.53
N GLU A 33 19.19 8.29 16.31
CA GLU A 33 17.98 7.56 16.74
C GLU A 33 17.82 7.57 18.26
N ASN A 34 18.92 7.42 19.01
CA ASN A 34 18.91 7.54 20.47
C ASN A 34 18.60 8.96 20.92
N ILE A 35 19.20 9.96 20.28
CA ILE A 35 18.96 11.38 20.58
C ILE A 35 17.50 11.77 20.25
N ALA A 36 16.94 11.30 19.13
CA ALA A 36 15.57 11.56 18.73
C ALA A 36 14.57 10.98 19.75
N ARG A 37 14.77 9.74 20.20
CA ARG A 37 13.94 9.13 21.25
C ARG A 37 14.07 9.87 22.60
N PHE A 38 15.27 10.36 22.90
CA PHE A 38 15.53 11.10 24.14
C PHE A 38 14.91 12.50 24.13
N LEU A 39 15.08 13.27 23.06
CA LEU A 39 14.54 14.62 22.88
C LEU A 39 13.02 14.63 22.66
N GLY A 40 12.47 13.60 22.01
CA GLY A 40 11.03 13.45 21.79
C GLY A 40 10.23 13.06 23.03
N THR A 41 10.91 12.61 24.10
CA THR A 41 10.27 12.29 25.38
C THR A 41 10.35 13.50 26.31
N GLY A 42 9.24 13.88 26.97
CA GLY A 42 9.21 14.99 27.94
C GLY A 42 10.20 14.85 29.13
N ARG A 43 10.84 13.69 29.26
CA ARG A 43 11.92 13.40 30.21
C ARG A 43 13.14 14.30 30.03
N TYR A 44 13.52 14.67 28.81
CA TYR A 44 14.64 15.60 28.59
C TYR A 44 14.35 16.97 29.20
N LEU A 45 13.17 17.52 28.92
CA LEU A 45 12.72 18.81 29.46
C LEU A 45 12.66 18.78 30.99
N ALA A 46 12.19 17.68 31.59
CA ALA A 46 12.15 17.53 33.04
C ALA A 46 13.57 17.53 33.66
N ILE A 47 14.51 16.76 33.11
CA ILE A 47 15.90 16.73 33.59
C ILE A 47 16.56 18.10 33.42
N GLN A 48 16.40 18.74 32.27
CA GLN A 48 16.95 20.07 31.99
C GLN A 48 16.43 21.12 32.98
N THR A 49 15.14 21.07 33.29
CA THR A 49 14.51 21.99 34.26
C THR A 49 15.08 21.78 35.66
N ILE A 50 15.24 20.52 36.09
CA ILE A 50 15.85 20.19 37.39
C ILE A 50 17.27 20.72 37.47
N ILE A 51 18.08 20.54 36.42
CA ILE A 51 19.47 21.04 36.37
C ILE A 51 19.50 22.56 36.53
N VAL A 52 18.63 23.29 35.81
CA VAL A 52 18.55 24.76 35.91
C VAL A 52 18.15 25.19 37.32
N ILE A 53 17.16 24.53 37.93
CA ILE A 53 16.73 24.82 39.30
C ILE A 53 17.88 24.60 40.29
N VAL A 54 18.56 23.44 40.21
CA VAL A 54 19.70 23.12 41.08
C VAL A 54 20.81 24.15 40.90
N TRP A 55 21.10 24.56 39.67
CA TRP A 55 22.11 25.57 39.38
C TRP A 55 21.77 26.92 40.01
N ILE A 56 20.53 27.37 39.88
CA ILE A 56 20.04 28.61 40.50
C ILE A 56 20.16 28.51 42.03
N LEU A 57 19.77 27.37 42.63
CA LEU A 57 19.86 27.15 44.08
C LEU A 57 21.31 27.13 44.59
N LEU A 58 22.22 26.50 43.84
CA LEU A 58 23.66 26.52 44.16
C LEU A 58 24.23 27.93 44.08
N ASN A 59 23.82 28.70 43.07
CA ASN A 59 24.28 30.08 42.87
C ASN A 59 23.81 31.01 44.01
N ILE A 60 22.54 30.88 44.43
CA ILE A 60 21.98 31.62 45.58
C ILE A 60 22.60 31.14 46.91
N GLY A 61 22.82 29.83 47.07
CA GLY A 61 23.38 29.24 48.28
C GLY A 61 24.88 29.50 48.48
N ALA A 62 25.63 29.71 47.39
CA ALA A 62 27.05 30.06 47.40
C ALA A 62 27.32 31.55 47.73
N PHE A 63 26.40 32.19 48.49
CA PHE A 63 26.46 33.60 48.88
C PHE A 63 27.73 33.96 49.69
N ALA A 64 28.38 32.98 50.33
CA ALA A 64 29.61 33.17 51.09
C ALA A 64 30.87 33.35 50.22
N TRP A 65 30.83 32.95 48.94
CA TRP A 65 31.98 33.01 48.02
C TRP A 65 31.77 33.90 46.79
N GLN A 66 30.59 34.54 46.64
CA GLN A 66 30.25 35.40 45.49
C GLN A 66 30.66 34.80 44.12
N TRP A 67 30.48 33.48 43.95
CA TRP A 67 30.96 32.77 42.75
C TRP A 67 30.36 33.32 41.43
N ASP A 68 29.15 33.89 41.48
CA ASP A 68 28.51 34.56 40.34
C ASP A 68 27.51 35.62 40.83
N PRO A 69 27.94 36.87 41.08
CA PRO A 69 27.07 37.94 41.57
C PRO A 69 25.97 38.30 40.56
N TYR A 70 24.84 38.81 41.04
CA TYR A 70 23.77 39.35 40.17
C TYR A 70 24.37 40.38 39.19
N PRO A 71 24.24 40.23 37.85
CA PRO A 71 23.21 39.48 37.11
C PRO A 71 23.69 38.15 36.44
N PHE A 72 24.28 37.23 37.21
CA PHE A 72 24.56 35.82 36.83
C PHE A 72 25.18 35.63 35.43
N ILE A 73 26.36 36.21 35.19
CA ILE A 73 26.98 36.25 33.86
C ILE A 73 27.35 34.87 33.35
N LEU A 74 27.76 33.96 34.25
CA LEU A 74 28.18 32.61 33.89
C LEU A 74 26.99 31.75 33.46
N LEU A 75 25.85 31.88 34.15
CA LEU A 75 24.61 31.20 33.76
C LEU A 75 24.15 31.66 32.38
N ASN A 76 24.16 32.97 32.15
CA ASN A 76 23.76 33.54 30.86
C ASN A 76 24.70 33.09 29.73
N LEU A 77 26.02 33.06 29.98
CA LEU A 77 27.00 32.58 29.01
C LEU A 77 26.80 31.10 28.66
N ALA A 78 26.55 30.27 29.67
CA ALA A 78 26.28 28.85 29.48
C ALA A 78 25.00 28.62 28.64
N PHE A 79 23.91 29.31 28.96
CA PHE A 79 22.67 29.23 28.19
C PHE A 79 22.84 29.74 26.75
N SER A 80 23.60 30.82 26.57
CA SER A 80 23.91 31.37 25.25
C SER A 80 24.68 30.37 24.39
N THR A 81 25.66 29.68 24.98
CA THR A 81 26.43 28.64 24.28
C THR A 81 25.58 27.40 24.02
N GLN A 82 24.71 27.02 24.97
CA GLN A 82 23.76 25.92 24.80
C GLN A 82 22.83 26.17 23.60
N ALA A 83 22.24 27.37 23.51
CA ALA A 83 21.39 27.75 22.39
C ALA A 83 22.17 27.77 21.06
N ALA A 84 23.39 28.30 21.07
CA ALA A 84 24.26 28.36 19.88
C ALA A 84 24.62 26.96 19.33
N TYR A 85 24.85 25.97 20.20
CA TYR A 85 25.13 24.59 19.79
C TYR A 85 23.85 23.78 19.46
N ALA A 86 22.72 24.13 20.06
CA ALA A 86 21.44 23.46 19.77
C ALA A 86 21.00 23.69 18.31
N ALA A 87 21.15 24.90 17.78
CA ALA A 87 20.75 25.23 16.41
C ALA A 87 21.33 24.29 15.33
N PRO A 88 22.67 24.09 15.23
CA PRO A 88 23.23 23.17 14.23
C PRO A 88 22.86 21.71 14.47
N LEU A 89 22.72 21.28 15.73
CA LEU A 89 22.31 19.90 16.06
C LEU A 89 20.86 19.64 15.62
N ILE A 90 19.97 20.61 15.85
CA ILE A 90 18.58 20.58 15.38
C ILE A 90 18.53 20.55 13.85
N LEU A 91 19.31 21.38 13.17
CA LEU A 91 19.39 21.38 11.70
C LEU A 91 19.85 20.03 11.13
N LEU A 92 20.81 19.36 11.79
CA LEU A 92 21.24 18.01 11.39
C LEU A 92 20.15 16.97 11.62
N ALA A 93 19.42 17.06 12.74
CA ALA A 93 18.29 16.18 13.01
C ALA A 93 17.14 16.40 12.00
N GLN A 94 16.84 17.66 11.66
CA GLN A 94 15.82 18.04 10.69
C GLN A 94 16.16 17.56 9.27
N ASN A 95 17.37 17.80 8.77
CA ASN A 95 17.79 17.32 7.45
C ASN A 95 17.64 15.80 7.30
N ARG A 96 17.89 15.04 8.38
CA ARG A 96 17.71 13.59 8.37
C ARG A 96 16.23 13.18 8.37
N GLN A 97 15.41 13.86 9.17
CA GLN A 97 13.97 13.63 9.21
C GLN A 97 13.36 13.92 7.83
N GLU A 98 13.68 15.06 7.23
CA GLU A 98 13.21 15.45 5.90
C GLU A 98 13.63 14.45 4.81
N ASN A 99 14.86 13.95 4.86
CA ASN A 99 15.32 12.95 3.90
C ASN A 99 14.55 11.62 4.05
N ARG A 100 14.27 11.18 5.29
CA ARG A 100 13.46 9.98 5.54
C ARG A 100 12.02 10.16 5.07
N ASP A 101 11.42 11.31 5.38
CA ASP A 101 10.06 11.64 5.00
C ASP A 101 9.93 11.75 3.47
N ARG A 102 10.94 12.30 2.80
CA ARG A 102 11.02 12.34 1.34
C ARG A 102 11.05 10.96 0.72
N VAL A 103 11.92 10.06 1.21
CA VAL A 103 11.99 8.68 0.69
C VAL A 103 10.67 7.95 0.89
N ALA A 104 10.05 8.09 2.06
CA ALA A 104 8.75 7.50 2.35
C ALA A 104 7.65 8.02 1.39
N LEU A 105 7.63 9.32 1.12
CA LEU A 105 6.70 9.93 0.16
C LEU A 105 6.94 9.46 -1.29
N GLU A 106 8.20 9.31 -1.70
CA GLU A 106 8.54 8.80 -3.03
C GLU A 106 8.12 7.33 -3.20
N GLU A 107 8.30 6.50 -2.17
CA GLU A 107 7.80 5.12 -2.18
C GLU A 107 6.27 5.06 -2.24
N ASP A 108 5.58 5.88 -1.43
CA ASP A 108 4.11 5.91 -1.41
C ASP A 108 3.55 6.32 -2.78
N ARG A 109 4.15 7.33 -3.43
CA ARG A 109 3.80 7.71 -4.81
C ARG A 109 3.97 6.57 -5.79
N ARG A 110 5.11 5.86 -5.75
CA ARG A 110 5.35 4.70 -6.63
C ARG A 110 4.33 3.59 -6.41
N ARG A 111 3.99 3.30 -5.15
CA ARG A 111 2.97 2.29 -4.82
C ARG A 111 1.59 2.72 -5.31
N ALA A 112 1.24 4.00 -5.19
CA ALA A 112 -0.01 4.53 -5.71
C ALA A 112 -0.10 4.44 -7.23
N GLU A 113 0.99 4.74 -7.95
CA GLU A 113 1.08 4.58 -9.41
C GLU A 113 0.90 3.11 -9.83
N GLN A 114 1.57 2.18 -9.15
CA GLN A 114 1.43 0.74 -9.40
C GLN A 114 0.00 0.26 -9.14
N THR A 115 -0.57 0.61 -7.98
CA THR A 115 -1.95 0.24 -7.62
C THR A 115 -2.95 0.78 -8.63
N LYS A 116 -2.73 2.01 -9.13
CA LYS A 116 -3.56 2.60 -10.18
C LYS A 116 -3.45 1.79 -11.48
N ALA A 117 -2.23 1.46 -11.92
CA ALA A 117 -2.01 0.66 -13.12
C ALA A 117 -2.63 -0.75 -13.02
N ASP A 118 -2.48 -1.41 -11.87
CA ASP A 118 -3.09 -2.72 -11.61
C ASP A 118 -4.63 -2.63 -11.63
N THR A 119 -5.19 -1.57 -11.05
CA THR A 119 -6.65 -1.35 -11.08
C THR A 119 -7.14 -1.09 -12.50
N GLU A 120 -6.42 -0.29 -13.30
CA GLU A 120 -6.74 -0.06 -14.71
C GLU A 120 -6.64 -1.35 -15.53
N TYR A 121 -5.64 -2.18 -15.27
CA TYR A 121 -5.48 -3.49 -15.89
C TYR A 121 -6.66 -4.41 -15.56
N LEU A 122 -6.98 -4.57 -14.27
CA LEU A 122 -8.11 -5.38 -13.82
C LEU A 122 -9.44 -4.87 -14.38
N ALA A 123 -9.63 -3.55 -14.48
CA ALA A 123 -10.83 -2.97 -15.07
C ALA A 123 -10.96 -3.29 -16.57
N ARG A 124 -9.85 -3.25 -17.32
CA ARG A 124 -9.83 -3.64 -18.75
C ARG A 124 -10.10 -5.13 -18.91
N GLU A 125 -9.47 -5.96 -18.08
CA GLU A 125 -9.65 -7.41 -18.11
C GLU A 125 -11.09 -7.79 -17.75
N LEU A 126 -11.68 -7.15 -16.75
CA LEU A 126 -13.09 -7.32 -16.38
C LEU A 126 -14.03 -6.89 -17.51
N ALA A 127 -13.72 -5.79 -18.19
CA ALA A 127 -14.51 -5.33 -19.33
C ALA A 127 -14.43 -6.32 -20.50
N ALA A 128 -13.23 -6.83 -20.82
CA ALA A 128 -13.04 -7.84 -21.85
C ALA A 128 -13.76 -9.16 -21.50
N LEU A 129 -13.62 -9.62 -20.26
CA LEU A 129 -14.33 -10.79 -19.74
C LEU A 129 -15.85 -10.61 -19.81
N ARG A 130 -16.35 -9.42 -19.45
CA ARG A 130 -17.78 -9.09 -19.53
C ARG A 130 -18.30 -9.15 -20.97
N LEU A 131 -17.53 -8.67 -21.94
CA LEU A 131 -17.90 -8.75 -23.35
C LEU A 131 -17.91 -10.21 -23.84
N ALA A 132 -16.86 -10.98 -23.52
CA ALA A 132 -16.78 -12.40 -23.88
C ALA A 132 -17.93 -13.23 -23.26
N VAL A 133 -18.23 -13.02 -21.98
CA VAL A 133 -19.38 -13.67 -21.31
C VAL A 133 -20.71 -13.16 -21.86
N GLY A 134 -20.81 -11.87 -22.18
CA GLY A 134 -22.01 -11.28 -22.79
C GLY A 134 -22.33 -11.89 -24.16
N GLU A 135 -21.32 -12.21 -24.97
CA GLU A 135 -21.49 -12.90 -26.25
C GLU A 135 -21.87 -14.39 -26.07
N VAL A 136 -21.21 -15.11 -25.16
CA VAL A 136 -21.46 -16.55 -24.93
C VAL A 136 -22.78 -16.84 -24.20
N ALA A 137 -23.24 -15.92 -23.34
CA ALA A 137 -24.52 -16.02 -22.64
C ALA A 137 -25.64 -15.22 -23.31
N THR A 138 -25.57 -14.99 -24.63
CA THR A 138 -26.69 -14.34 -25.33
C THR A 138 -27.93 -15.22 -25.19
N ARG A 139 -29.08 -14.64 -24.82
CA ARG A 139 -30.37 -15.33 -24.63
C ARG A 139 -30.70 -16.29 -25.77
N ASP A 140 -30.31 -15.96 -27.00
CA ASP A 140 -30.54 -16.77 -28.19
C ASP A 140 -29.65 -18.02 -28.28
N TYR A 141 -28.44 -18.00 -27.72
CA TYR A 141 -27.60 -19.21 -27.60
C TYR A 141 -28.18 -20.17 -26.56
N LEU A 142 -28.49 -19.66 -25.36
CA LEU A 142 -29.17 -20.45 -24.31
C LEU A 142 -30.52 -21.01 -24.80
N ARG A 143 -31.26 -20.23 -25.59
CA ARG A 143 -32.53 -20.68 -26.17
C ARG A 143 -32.31 -21.77 -27.21
N ARG A 144 -31.34 -21.61 -28.11
CA ARG A 144 -30.99 -22.65 -29.09
C ARG A 144 -30.57 -23.95 -28.41
N GLU A 145 -29.69 -23.89 -27.42
CA GLU A 145 -29.23 -25.09 -26.71
C GLU A 145 -30.36 -25.78 -25.94
N LEU A 146 -31.27 -24.99 -25.34
CA LEU A 146 -32.48 -25.54 -24.71
C LEU A 146 -33.44 -26.16 -25.72
N GLU A 147 -33.59 -25.56 -26.91
CA GLU A 147 -34.41 -26.10 -28.00
C GLU A 147 -33.81 -27.43 -28.52
N GLU A 148 -32.49 -27.48 -28.73
CA GLU A 148 -31.75 -28.66 -29.18
C GLU A 148 -31.84 -29.81 -28.15
N ILE A 149 -31.63 -29.52 -26.87
CA ILE A 149 -31.80 -30.50 -25.79
C ILE A 149 -33.25 -31.00 -25.73
N ARG A 150 -34.24 -30.11 -25.90
CA ARG A 150 -35.67 -30.49 -25.94
C ARG A 150 -35.96 -31.42 -27.11
N GLU A 151 -35.40 -31.15 -28.28
CA GLU A 151 -35.58 -31.93 -29.49
C GLU A 151 -34.95 -33.33 -29.34
N LEU A 152 -33.71 -33.40 -28.85
CA LEU A 152 -33.03 -34.65 -28.48
C LEU A 152 -33.84 -35.50 -27.49
N ILE A 153 -34.40 -34.88 -26.44
CA ILE A 153 -35.27 -35.59 -25.48
C ILE A 153 -36.57 -36.07 -26.15
N SER A 154 -37.12 -35.32 -27.10
CA SER A 154 -38.34 -35.70 -27.82
C SER A 154 -38.12 -36.88 -28.77
N ASP A 155 -36.97 -36.92 -29.44
CA ASP A 155 -36.55 -38.04 -30.30
C ASP A 155 -36.26 -39.30 -29.48
N LEU A 156 -35.70 -39.14 -28.28
CA LEU A 156 -35.48 -40.23 -27.31
C LEU A 156 -36.76 -40.69 -26.61
N ARG A 157 -37.89 -39.98 -26.80
CA ARG A 157 -39.22 -40.40 -26.32
C ARG A 157 -40.00 -41.00 -27.49
N PRO A 158 -39.78 -42.29 -27.84
CA PRO A 158 -40.61 -42.95 -28.83
C PRO A 158 -42.06 -42.98 -28.33
N ALA A 159 -42.98 -42.78 -29.28
CA ALA A 159 -44.42 -42.78 -29.10
C ALA A 159 -44.92 -43.85 -28.13
N ASP A 160 -45.30 -43.43 -26.92
CA ASP A 160 -46.08 -44.28 -26.00
C ASP A 160 -47.39 -43.53 -25.67
N ARG A 161 -48.43 -43.94 -26.41
CA ARG A 161 -49.89 -43.90 -26.13
C ARG A 161 -50.56 -42.51 -26.22
N VAL A 162 -51.72 -42.33 -26.87
CA VAL A 162 -52.92 -43.19 -26.90
C VAL A 162 -53.63 -43.06 -28.25
N ALA A 163 -53.81 -44.20 -28.92
CA ALA A 163 -54.87 -44.41 -29.91
C ALA A 163 -56.19 -44.65 -29.15
N GLU A 164 -57.23 -43.91 -29.51
CA GLU A 164 -58.58 -44.04 -28.94
C GLU A 164 -59.34 -45.16 -29.69
N PRO A 165 -59.85 -46.21 -29.01
CA PRO A 165 -60.64 -47.24 -29.68
C PRO A 165 -62.14 -46.90 -29.62
N ASP A 166 -62.78 -46.82 -30.79
CA ASP A 166 -64.22 -46.72 -31.01
C ASP A 166 -64.93 -48.03 -30.57
N PRO A 167 -65.84 -48.01 -29.58
CA PRO A 167 -66.61 -49.18 -29.23
C PRO A 167 -68.00 -49.15 -29.89
N SER A 168 -68.22 -50.17 -30.72
CA SER A 168 -69.48 -50.92 -30.79
C SER A 168 -70.59 -50.40 -31.71
N LYS A 169 -70.44 -50.71 -33.00
CA LYS A 169 -71.51 -51.38 -33.78
C LYS A 169 -71.49 -52.89 -33.49
N ALA A 170 -72.39 -53.36 -32.65
CA ALA A 170 -72.92 -54.73 -32.63
C ALA A 170 -74.20 -54.67 -31.78
N ASP A 171 -75.37 -54.76 -32.41
CA ASP A 171 -76.28 -55.92 -32.32
C ASP A 171 -77.04 -55.93 -30.97
N GLY A 172 -78.36 -55.90 -30.85
CA GLY A 172 -79.50 -56.11 -31.73
C GLY A 172 -80.70 -56.36 -30.80
N GLY A 173 -81.92 -56.09 -31.27
CA GLY A 173 -83.11 -56.79 -30.76
C GLY A 173 -83.85 -56.23 -29.51
N ASP A 174 -85.04 -55.70 -29.78
CA ASP A 174 -86.30 -56.08 -29.12
C ASP A 174 -86.50 -55.74 -27.62
N ARG A 175 -87.38 -54.75 -27.34
CA ARG A 175 -88.70 -54.96 -26.68
C ARG A 175 -89.30 -53.66 -26.14
N ARG A 176 -90.34 -53.20 -26.84
CA ARG A 176 -91.73 -53.10 -26.34
C ARG A 176 -91.93 -52.63 -24.88
N SER A 177 -92.41 -51.38 -24.72
CA SER A 177 -93.65 -50.98 -23.99
C SER A 177 -93.56 -49.51 -23.59
N ARG A 178 -94.39 -48.59 -24.13
CA ARG A 178 -95.78 -48.25 -23.76
C ARG A 178 -95.92 -47.58 -22.37
N ARG A 179 -96.58 -46.42 -22.37
CA ARG A 179 -97.09 -45.60 -21.24
C ARG A 179 -96.04 -44.83 -20.43
N SER A 180 -96.29 -43.64 -19.91
CA SER A 180 -97.49 -42.78 -19.83
C SER A 180 -97.04 -41.36 -19.51
#